data_AF-A0A958SXH3-F1
#
_entry.id   AF-A0A958SXH3-F1
#
_cell.length_a   1.000
_cell.length_b   1.000
_cell.length_c   1.000
_cell.angle_alpha   90.00
_cell.angle_beta   90.00
_cell.angle_gamma   90.00
#
_symmetry.space_group_name_H-M   'P 1'
#
loop_
_entity.id
_entity.type
_entity.pdbx_description
1 polymer ?
#
loop_
_entity_poly.entity_id
_entity_poly.type
_entity_poly.pdbx_seq_one_letter_code
_entity_poly.pdbx_strand_id
1 'polypeptide(L)'
;MKKQILVAIACLVVAFAFAQKKELKAAEKAIKSNNYAEAKAALGQAEGMLSSMDDKLTSKYHLLKAQALYAGGSGNQDDVDKAIEELKGVGASEAADAADLKNLMVKNFLEKANAQYGNKQYAQAAGNFENIFRVSPQDTAFLYNAAISADLGQEVDKALTYYHELKDI
;
A
#
# COMPACT_ATOMS: atom_id res chain seq x y z
N MET A 1 -2.55 43.01 -21.38
CA MET A 1 -1.42 42.10 -21.07
C MET A 1 -1.42 41.57 -19.64
N LYS A 2 -1.11 42.35 -18.58
CA LYS A 2 -1.05 41.81 -17.20
C LYS A 2 -2.32 41.06 -16.74
N LYS A 3 -3.51 41.61 -17.03
CA LYS A 3 -4.80 40.96 -16.71
C LYS A 3 -5.07 39.67 -17.54
N GLN A 4 -4.63 39.61 -18.79
CA GLN A 4 -4.76 38.42 -19.64
C GLN A 4 -3.81 37.31 -19.21
N ILE A 5 -2.60 37.66 -18.78
CA ILE A 5 -1.62 36.72 -18.20
C ILE A 5 -2.16 36.13 -16.89
N LEU A 6 -2.74 36.95 -16.00
CA LEU A 6 -3.39 36.49 -14.77
C LEU A 6 -4.54 35.52 -15.03
N VAL A 7 -5.39 35.81 -16.02
CA VAL A 7 -6.49 34.91 -16.43
C VAL A 7 -5.93 33.60 -17.01
N ALA A 8 -4.89 33.66 -17.85
CA ALA A 8 -4.26 32.46 -18.41
C ALA A 8 -3.65 31.56 -17.32
N ILE A 9 -2.97 32.13 -16.33
CA ILE A 9 -2.43 31.38 -15.18
C ILE A 9 -3.56 30.75 -14.37
N ALA A 10 -4.64 31.48 -14.10
CA ALA A 10 -5.80 30.94 -13.39
C ALA A 10 -6.45 29.77 -14.16
N CYS A 11 -6.61 29.88 -15.47
CA CYS A 11 -7.11 28.81 -16.32
C CYS A 11 -6.20 27.57 -16.29
N LEU A 12 -4.87 27.76 -16.30
CA LEU A 12 -3.91 26.66 -16.21
C LEU A 12 -4.02 25.94 -14.86
N VAL A 13 -4.08 26.67 -13.75
CA VAL A 13 -4.24 26.08 -12.41
C VAL A 13 -5.53 25.24 -12.31
N VAL A 14 -6.64 25.76 -12.84
CA VAL A 14 -7.93 25.02 -12.85
C VAL A 14 -7.84 23.77 -13.74
N ALA A 15 -7.19 23.86 -14.90
CA ALA A 15 -7.01 22.71 -15.79
C ALA A 15 -6.16 21.60 -15.15
N PHE A 16 -5.08 21.97 -14.47
CA PHE A 16 -4.22 21.03 -13.74
C PHE A 16 -4.97 20.33 -12.59
N ALA A 17 -5.72 21.09 -11.78
CA ALA A 17 -6.54 20.51 -10.71
C ALA A 17 -7.61 19.54 -11.25
N PHE A 18 -8.18 19.82 -12.43
CA PHE A 18 -9.13 18.92 -13.08
C PHE A 18 -8.46 17.64 -13.60
N ALA A 19 -7.26 17.75 -14.17
CA ALA A 19 -6.47 16.60 -14.63
C ALA A 19 -6.15 15.64 -13.47
N GLN A 20 -5.66 16.15 -12.33
CA GLN A 20 -5.42 15.35 -11.12
C GLN A 20 -6.66 14.55 -10.70
N LYS A 21 -7.82 15.23 -10.56
CA LYS A 21 -9.09 14.60 -10.16
C LYS A 21 -9.58 13.57 -11.18
N LYS A 22 -9.33 13.80 -12.47
CA LYS A 22 -9.71 12.89 -13.55
C LYS A 22 -8.93 11.58 -13.45
N GLU A 23 -7.60 11.65 -13.32
CA GLU A 23 -6.76 10.44 -13.24
C GLU A 23 -7.06 9.61 -11.99
N LEU A 24 -7.25 10.25 -10.82
CA LEU A 24 -7.65 9.52 -9.61
C LEU A 24 -9.02 8.86 -9.73
N LYS A 25 -9.99 9.49 -10.40
CA LYS A 25 -11.30 8.88 -10.66
C LYS A 25 -11.20 7.70 -11.65
N ALA A 26 -10.33 7.80 -12.65
CA ALA A 26 -10.09 6.71 -13.58
C ALA A 26 -9.50 5.50 -12.85
N ALA A 27 -8.47 5.72 -12.02
CA ALA A 27 -7.88 4.70 -11.18
C ALA A 27 -8.91 4.04 -10.24
N GLU A 28 -9.72 4.83 -9.54
CA GLU A 28 -10.76 4.33 -8.65
C GLU A 28 -11.78 3.45 -9.39
N LYS A 29 -12.22 3.87 -10.59
CA LYS A 29 -13.14 3.08 -11.41
C LYS A 29 -12.50 1.76 -11.85
N ALA A 30 -11.25 1.80 -12.27
CA ALA A 30 -10.50 0.62 -12.69
C ALA A 30 -10.31 -0.38 -11.53
N ILE A 31 -10.01 0.10 -10.32
CA ILE A 31 -9.94 -0.72 -9.10
C ILE A 31 -11.28 -1.39 -8.82
N LYS A 32 -12.40 -0.64 -8.86
CA LYS A 32 -13.74 -1.20 -8.65
C LYS A 32 -14.13 -2.29 -9.66
N SER A 33 -13.52 -2.27 -10.85
CA SER A 33 -13.69 -3.32 -11.86
C SER A 33 -12.58 -4.39 -11.85
N ASN A 34 -11.73 -4.42 -10.82
CA ASN A 34 -10.54 -5.29 -10.71
C ASN A 34 -9.53 -5.15 -11.86
N ASN A 35 -9.54 -4.03 -12.60
CA ASN A 35 -8.58 -3.73 -13.65
C ASN A 35 -7.36 -2.99 -13.05
N TYR A 36 -6.55 -3.72 -12.30
CA TYR A 36 -5.41 -3.15 -11.59
C TYR A 36 -4.29 -2.63 -12.51
N ALA A 37 -4.16 -3.18 -13.73
CA ALA A 37 -3.21 -2.69 -14.71
C ALA A 37 -3.57 -1.27 -15.20
N GLU A 38 -4.84 -1.05 -15.54
CA GLU A 38 -5.34 0.27 -15.90
C GLU A 38 -5.26 1.25 -14.72
N ALA A 39 -5.55 0.79 -13.50
CA ALA A 39 -5.39 1.61 -12.30
C ALA A 39 -3.95 2.07 -12.09
N LYS A 40 -2.97 1.15 -12.19
CA LYS A 40 -1.53 1.49 -12.08
C LYS A 40 -1.11 2.49 -13.17
N ALA A 41 -1.61 2.33 -14.40
CA ALA A 41 -1.31 3.25 -15.50
C ALA A 41 -1.85 4.67 -15.24
N ALA A 42 -3.11 4.79 -14.82
CA ALA A 42 -3.72 6.09 -14.48
C ALA A 42 -3.00 6.75 -13.29
N LEU A 43 -2.62 5.98 -12.27
CA LEU A 43 -1.86 6.48 -11.13
C LEU A 43 -0.44 6.90 -11.51
N GLY A 44 0.21 6.23 -12.47
CA GLY A 44 1.51 6.68 -12.99
C GLY A 44 1.45 8.06 -13.65
N GLN A 45 0.33 8.41 -14.29
CA GLN A 45 0.10 9.78 -14.80
C GLN A 45 -0.13 10.77 -13.66
N ALA A 46 -0.89 10.35 -12.64
CA ALA A 46 -1.16 11.17 -11.46
C ALA A 46 0.09 11.47 -10.62
N GLU A 47 1.04 10.54 -10.57
CA GLU A 47 2.29 10.64 -9.81
C GLU A 47 3.13 11.85 -10.21
N GLY A 48 3.22 12.17 -11.51
CA GLY A 48 3.91 13.36 -11.99
C GLY A 48 3.28 14.69 -11.54
N MET A 49 2.05 14.66 -11.01
CA MET A 49 1.34 15.82 -10.50
C MET A 49 1.29 15.88 -8.97
N LEU A 50 1.88 14.90 -8.26
CA LEU A 50 1.74 14.73 -6.82
C LEU A 50 2.17 15.98 -6.02
N SER A 51 3.26 16.63 -6.44
CA SER A 51 3.76 17.87 -5.79
C SER A 51 2.82 19.07 -5.90
N SER A 52 1.77 18.96 -6.71
CA SER A 52 0.78 20.01 -6.95
C SER A 52 -0.63 19.63 -6.46
N MET A 53 -0.78 18.45 -5.87
CA MET A 53 -2.03 17.99 -5.27
C MET A 53 -2.23 18.65 -3.90
N ASP A 54 -3.49 18.91 -3.54
CA ASP A 54 -3.83 19.21 -2.15
C ASP A 54 -3.74 17.95 -1.28
N ASP A 55 -3.77 18.11 0.05
CA ASP A 55 -3.64 17.01 1.01
C ASP A 55 -4.69 15.91 0.79
N LYS A 56 -5.91 16.29 0.39
CA LYS A 56 -7.00 15.34 0.17
C LYS A 56 -6.75 14.48 -1.06
N LEU A 57 -6.30 15.10 -2.17
CA LEU A 57 -5.97 14.38 -3.39
C LEU A 57 -4.69 13.53 -3.22
N THR A 58 -3.72 14.02 -2.46
CA THR A 58 -2.49 13.28 -2.12
C THR A 58 -2.83 12.03 -1.30
N SER A 59 -3.64 12.19 -0.25
CA SER A 59 -4.12 11.05 0.56
C SER A 59 -4.87 10.02 -0.29
N LYS A 60 -5.76 10.48 -1.18
CA LYS A 60 -6.48 9.61 -2.11
C LYS A 60 -5.57 8.91 -3.10
N TYR A 61 -4.54 9.59 -3.62
CA TYR A 61 -3.54 8.98 -4.48
C TYR A 61 -2.86 7.80 -3.79
N HIS A 62 -2.34 7.99 -2.57
CA HIS A 62 -1.67 6.96 -1.80
C HIS A 62 -2.57 5.74 -1.54
N LEU A 63 -3.84 5.97 -1.15
CA LEU A 63 -4.79 4.89 -0.95
C LEU A 63 -5.03 4.08 -2.23
N LEU A 64 -5.30 4.77 -3.35
CA LEU A 64 -5.56 4.10 -4.63
C LEU A 64 -4.32 3.36 -5.15
N LYS A 65 -3.12 3.90 -4.93
CA LYS A 65 -1.85 3.24 -5.28
C LYS A 65 -1.65 1.97 -4.46
N ALA A 66 -1.89 2.02 -3.15
CA ALA A 66 -1.87 0.84 -2.30
C ALA A 66 -2.86 -0.23 -2.77
N GLN A 67 -4.10 0.14 -3.07
CA GLN A 67 -5.12 -0.79 -3.58
C GLN A 67 -4.72 -1.40 -4.93
N ALA A 68 -4.20 -0.60 -5.85
CA ALA A 68 -3.81 -1.05 -7.19
C ALA A 68 -2.60 -2.00 -7.16
N LEU A 69 -1.64 -1.75 -6.27
CA LEU A 69 -0.48 -2.62 -6.06
C LEU A 69 -0.86 -3.92 -5.35
N TYR A 70 -1.62 -3.83 -4.27
CA TYR A 70 -2.09 -5.00 -3.53
C TYR A 70 -2.99 -5.91 -4.38
N ALA A 71 -3.76 -5.31 -5.31
CA ALA A 71 -4.56 -6.01 -6.32
C ALA A 71 -5.46 -7.11 -5.73
N GLY A 72 -6.16 -6.79 -4.63
CA GLY A 72 -7.02 -7.73 -3.92
C GLY A 72 -6.31 -8.95 -3.32
N GLY A 73 -4.99 -8.88 -3.13
CA GLY A 73 -4.15 -9.98 -2.64
C GLY A 73 -3.48 -10.82 -3.73
N SER A 74 -3.54 -10.37 -4.99
CA SER A 74 -2.89 -10.99 -6.15
C SER A 74 -1.57 -10.32 -6.57
N GLY A 75 -1.20 -9.19 -5.94
CA GLY A 75 0.09 -8.54 -6.16
C GLY A 75 1.27 -9.46 -5.80
N ASN A 76 2.40 -9.28 -6.49
CA ASN A 76 3.66 -9.92 -6.11
C ASN A 76 4.23 -9.28 -4.84
N GLN A 77 5.29 -9.86 -4.26
CA GLN A 77 5.86 -9.36 -3.00
C GLN A 77 6.33 -7.90 -3.13
N ASP A 78 7.03 -7.53 -4.21
CA ASP A 78 7.46 -6.15 -4.43
C ASP A 78 6.30 -5.13 -4.48
N ASP A 79 5.19 -5.51 -5.11
CA ASP A 79 3.97 -4.68 -5.15
C ASP A 79 3.31 -4.63 -3.77
N VAL A 80 3.30 -5.74 -3.01
CA VAL A 80 2.79 -5.77 -1.63
C VAL A 80 3.60 -4.84 -0.73
N ASP A 81 4.94 -4.90 -0.78
CA ASP A 81 5.82 -4.05 0.03
C ASP A 81 5.58 -2.56 -0.27
N LYS A 82 5.48 -2.22 -1.56
CA LYS A 82 5.12 -0.85 -1.98
C LYS A 82 3.73 -0.46 -1.54
N ALA A 83 2.74 -1.36 -1.60
CA ALA A 83 1.40 -1.07 -1.12
C ALA A 83 1.37 -0.73 0.38
N ILE A 84 2.17 -1.45 1.19
CA ILE A 84 2.32 -1.19 2.62
C ILE A 84 3.01 0.16 2.85
N GLU A 85 4.00 0.51 2.04
CA GLU A 85 4.66 1.82 2.12
C GLU A 85 3.71 2.97 1.77
N GLU A 86 2.95 2.84 0.67
CA GLU A 86 1.94 3.83 0.26
C GLU A 86 0.89 4.08 1.35
N LEU A 87 0.52 3.04 2.12
CA LEU A 87 -0.40 3.17 3.26
C LEU A 87 0.11 4.09 4.39
N LYS A 88 1.42 4.38 4.46
CA LYS A 88 1.99 5.36 5.40
C LYS A 88 1.75 6.80 4.95
N GLY A 89 1.57 7.03 3.65
CA GLY A 89 1.26 8.33 3.06
C GLY A 89 -0.22 8.72 3.12
N VAL A 90 -1.10 7.81 3.55
CA VAL A 90 -2.54 8.08 3.62
C VAL A 90 -2.88 9.01 4.78
N GLY A 91 -3.40 10.19 4.46
CA GLY A 91 -3.84 11.20 5.42
C GLY A 91 -5.29 11.01 5.90
N ALA A 92 -5.72 11.86 6.82
CA ALA A 92 -6.99 11.73 7.55
C ALA A 92 -8.24 11.62 6.67
N SER A 93 -8.24 12.19 5.46
CA SER A 93 -9.40 12.18 4.56
C SER A 93 -9.78 10.78 4.06
N GLU A 94 -8.84 9.83 4.09
CA GLU A 94 -9.02 8.46 3.56
C GLU A 94 -8.65 7.42 4.64
N ALA A 95 -8.57 7.83 5.92
CA ALA A 95 -8.10 6.98 7.00
C ALA A 95 -9.00 5.76 7.25
N ALA A 96 -10.32 5.91 7.08
CA ALA A 96 -11.28 4.81 7.20
C ALA A 96 -11.05 3.74 6.13
N ASP A 97 -10.97 4.16 4.86
CA ASP A 97 -10.74 3.25 3.73
C ASP A 97 -9.35 2.59 3.80
N ALA A 98 -8.34 3.30 4.31
CA ALA A 98 -7.03 2.71 4.60
C ALA A 98 -7.10 1.67 5.72
N ALA A 99 -7.87 1.91 6.78
CA ALA A 99 -8.08 0.93 7.84
C ALA A 99 -8.78 -0.33 7.30
N ASP A 100 -9.78 -0.17 6.44
CA ASP A 100 -10.45 -1.29 5.78
C ASP A 100 -9.48 -2.10 4.90
N LEU A 101 -8.61 -1.42 4.14
CA LEU A 101 -7.59 -2.10 3.34
C LEU A 101 -6.58 -2.86 4.22
N LYS A 102 -6.09 -2.24 5.30
CA LYS A 102 -5.19 -2.88 6.26
C LYS A 102 -5.83 -4.13 6.88
N ASN A 103 -7.09 -4.04 7.31
CA ASN A 103 -7.83 -5.17 7.86
C ASN A 103 -7.97 -6.32 6.84
N LEU A 104 -8.24 -6.00 5.58
CA LEU A 104 -8.28 -6.99 4.49
C LEU A 104 -6.91 -7.64 4.26
N MET A 105 -5.83 -6.85 4.27
CA MET A 105 -4.46 -7.36 4.14
C MET A 105 -4.10 -8.32 5.28
N VAL A 106 -4.32 -7.90 6.53
CA VAL A 106 -4.07 -8.72 7.72
C VAL A 106 -4.84 -10.03 7.65
N LYS A 107 -6.14 -9.98 7.34
CA LYS A 107 -6.97 -11.18 7.19
C LYS A 107 -6.39 -12.14 6.16
N ASN A 108 -6.08 -11.64 4.96
CA ASN A 108 -5.58 -12.47 3.86
C ASN A 108 -4.20 -13.07 4.16
N PHE A 109 -3.29 -12.30 4.74
CA PHE A 109 -1.97 -12.79 5.13
C PHE A 109 -2.07 -13.80 6.27
N LEU A 110 -2.94 -13.58 7.25
CA LEU A 110 -3.13 -14.50 8.37
C LEU A 110 -3.68 -15.85 7.90
N GLU A 111 -4.64 -15.85 6.99
CA GLU A 111 -5.18 -17.07 6.38
C GLU A 111 -4.08 -17.85 5.64
N LYS A 112 -3.29 -17.15 4.80
CA LYS A 112 -2.15 -17.75 4.08
C LYS A 112 -1.07 -18.28 5.04
N ALA A 113 -0.68 -17.49 6.03
CA ALA A 113 0.35 -17.85 7.01
C ALA A 113 -0.04 -19.11 7.78
N ASN A 114 -1.26 -19.18 8.29
CA ASN A 114 -1.74 -20.34 9.04
C ASN A 114 -1.81 -21.60 8.18
N ALA A 115 -2.30 -21.49 6.94
CA ALA A 115 -2.33 -22.61 6.01
C ALA A 115 -0.91 -23.12 5.68
N GLN A 116 0.01 -22.21 5.37
CA GLN A 116 1.41 -22.54 5.08
C GLN A 116 2.11 -23.15 6.29
N TYR A 117 1.89 -22.61 7.49
CA TYR A 117 2.45 -23.14 8.73
C TYR A 117 1.96 -24.57 9.01
N GLY A 118 0.65 -24.81 8.88
CA GLY A 118 0.07 -26.15 9.01
C GLY A 118 0.62 -27.16 7.99
N ASN A 119 0.93 -26.69 6.78
CA ASN A 119 1.57 -27.46 5.71
C ASN A 119 3.11 -27.53 5.81
N LYS A 120 3.69 -27.02 6.91
CA LYS A 120 5.15 -26.96 7.13
C LYS A 120 5.94 -26.14 6.11
N GLN A 121 5.26 -25.25 5.38
CA GLN A 121 5.86 -24.27 4.47
C GLN A 121 6.33 -23.04 5.26
N TYR A 122 7.18 -23.26 6.26
CA TYR A 122 7.48 -22.30 7.31
C TYR A 122 8.12 -21.00 6.79
N ALA A 123 9.03 -21.08 5.81
CA ALA A 123 9.62 -19.89 5.18
C ALA A 123 8.57 -18.98 4.51
N GLN A 124 7.53 -19.55 3.90
CA GLN A 124 6.45 -18.77 3.29
C GLN A 124 5.50 -18.20 4.36
N ALA A 125 5.22 -18.98 5.40
CA ALA A 125 4.45 -18.52 6.54
C ALA A 125 5.12 -17.32 7.24
N ALA A 126 6.45 -17.38 7.40
CA ALA A 126 7.26 -16.31 7.96
C ALA A 126 7.07 -14.99 7.19
N GLY A 127 7.15 -15.01 5.86
CA GLY A 127 6.91 -13.83 5.04
C GLY A 127 5.50 -13.24 5.19
N ASN A 128 4.47 -14.08 5.33
CA ASN A 128 3.11 -13.58 5.57
C ASN A 128 2.95 -13.00 6.99
N PHE A 129 3.56 -13.62 8.01
CA PHE A 129 3.58 -13.04 9.36
C PHE A 129 4.35 -11.71 9.41
N GLU A 130 5.46 -11.60 8.70
CA GLU A 130 6.16 -10.32 8.51
C GLU A 130 5.22 -9.29 7.87
N ASN A 131 4.57 -9.62 6.76
CA ASN A 131 3.66 -8.69 6.08
C ASN A 131 2.55 -8.19 7.02
N ILE A 132 2.00 -9.04 7.90
CA ILE A 132 1.02 -8.61 8.92
C ILE A 132 1.63 -7.57 9.85
N PHE A 133 2.83 -7.82 10.37
CA PHE A 133 3.54 -6.86 11.22
C PHE A 133 3.81 -5.54 10.50
N ARG A 134 4.26 -5.56 9.24
CA ARG A 134 4.50 -4.34 8.45
C ARG A 134 3.21 -3.53 8.23
N VAL A 135 2.06 -4.19 8.07
CA VAL A 135 0.74 -3.55 7.96
C VAL A 135 0.26 -2.96 9.29
N SER A 136 0.51 -3.67 10.41
CA SER A 136 0.08 -3.31 11.76
C SER A 136 1.21 -3.45 12.78
N PRO A 137 2.18 -2.50 12.81
CA PRO A 137 3.40 -2.64 13.63
C PRO A 137 3.16 -2.65 15.14
N GLN A 138 1.95 -2.31 15.59
CA GLN A 138 1.59 -2.32 17.02
C GLN A 138 1.47 -3.75 17.57
N ASP A 139 1.19 -4.74 16.73
CA ASP A 139 1.06 -6.14 17.14
C ASP A 139 2.37 -6.90 16.85
N THR A 140 3.31 -6.79 17.79
CA THR A 140 4.63 -7.38 17.68
C THR A 140 4.62 -8.91 17.72
N ALA A 141 3.51 -9.54 18.14
CA ALA A 141 3.38 -10.99 18.13
C ALA A 141 3.54 -11.57 16.72
N PHE A 142 3.16 -10.82 15.68
CA PHE A 142 3.34 -11.24 14.30
C PHE A 142 4.81 -11.25 13.85
N LEU A 143 5.62 -10.30 14.30
CA LEU A 143 7.06 -10.34 14.04
C LEU A 143 7.73 -11.49 14.80
N TYR A 144 7.27 -11.81 16.00
CA TYR A 144 7.72 -13.00 16.73
C TYR A 144 7.33 -14.32 16.04
N ASN A 145 6.10 -14.41 15.52
CA ASN A 145 5.66 -15.54 14.71
C ASN A 145 6.45 -15.66 13.41
N ALA A 146 6.82 -14.53 12.79
CA ALA A 146 7.70 -14.50 11.62
C ALA A 146 9.10 -15.06 11.96
N ALA A 147 9.68 -14.65 13.10
CA ALA A 147 10.97 -15.13 13.57
C ALA A 147 10.99 -16.65 13.82
N ILE A 148 10.01 -17.17 14.57
CA ILE A 148 9.90 -18.63 14.81
C ILE A 148 9.70 -19.38 13.49
N SER A 149 8.82 -18.89 12.62
CA SER A 149 8.55 -19.56 11.34
C SER A 149 9.76 -19.54 10.41
N ALA A 150 10.56 -18.47 10.43
CA ALA A 150 11.80 -18.39 9.68
C ALA A 150 12.83 -19.41 10.21
N ASP A 151 12.99 -19.53 11.52
CA ASP A 151 13.89 -20.51 12.15
C ASP A 151 13.47 -21.96 11.81
N LEU A 152 12.18 -22.28 11.95
CA LEU A 152 11.62 -23.58 11.54
C LEU A 152 11.80 -23.85 10.04
N GLY A 153 11.79 -22.79 9.23
CA GLY A 153 12.05 -22.83 7.79
C GLY A 153 13.54 -22.85 7.40
N GLN A 154 14.45 -22.85 8.38
CA GLN A 154 15.90 -22.76 8.20
C GLN A 154 16.38 -21.45 7.54
N GLU A 155 15.57 -20.40 7.59
CA GLU A 155 15.90 -19.03 7.14
C GLU A 155 16.57 -18.25 8.29
N VAL A 156 17.70 -18.77 8.78
CA VAL A 156 18.35 -18.32 10.03
C VAL A 156 18.66 -16.82 10.02
N ASP A 157 19.18 -16.28 8.90
CA ASP A 157 19.52 -14.85 8.80
C ASP A 157 18.28 -13.96 8.91
N LYS A 158 17.13 -14.39 8.37
CA LYS A 158 15.86 -13.67 8.52
C LYS A 158 15.33 -13.76 9.94
N ALA A 159 15.38 -14.95 10.54
CA ALA A 159 14.96 -15.14 11.93
C ALA A 159 15.74 -14.21 12.86
N LEU A 160 17.08 -14.15 12.72
CA LEU A 160 17.93 -13.23 13.48
C LEU A 160 17.57 -11.76 13.23
N THR A 161 17.32 -11.38 11.98
CA THR A 161 16.87 -10.02 11.64
C THR A 161 15.58 -9.66 12.37
N TYR A 162 14.57 -10.53 12.36
CA TYR A 162 13.31 -10.30 13.05
C TYR A 162 13.48 -10.25 14.58
N TYR A 163 14.33 -11.11 15.16
CA TYR A 163 14.62 -11.07 16.60
C TYR A 163 15.35 -9.78 17.03
N HIS A 164 16.26 -9.29 16.19
CA HIS A 164 16.92 -8.01 16.44
C HIS A 164 15.94 -6.85 16.40
N GLU A 165 15.07 -6.82 15.39
CA GLU A 165 14.03 -5.79 15.29
C GLU A 165 13.08 -5.85 16.51
N LEU A 166 12.65 -7.04 16.95
CA LEU A 166 11.85 -7.21 18.17
C LEU A 166 12.53 -6.69 19.44
N LYS A 167 13.85 -6.79 19.52
CA LYS A 167 14.62 -6.32 20.68
C LYS A 167 14.64 -4.79 20.76
N ASP A 168 14.53 -4.13 19.61
CA ASP A 168 14.64 -2.67 19.50
C ASP A 168 13.28 -1.95 19.60
N ILE A 169 12.17 -2.69 19.68
CA ILE A 169 10.80 -2.19 19.92
C ILE A 169 10.51 -2.12 21.44
#